data_AF-A0A7J8M9I7-F1
#
_entry.id   AF-A0A7J8M9I7-F1
#
_cell.length_a   1.000
_cell.length_b   1.000
_cell.length_c   1.000
_cell.angle_alpha   90.00
_cell.angle_beta   90.00
_cell.angle_gamma   90.00
#
_symmetry.space_group_name_H-M   'P 1'
#
loop_
_entity.id
_entity.type
_entity.pdbx_description
1 polymer ?
#
loop_
_entity_poly.entity_id
_entity_poly.type
_entity_poly.pdbx_seq_one_letter_code
_entity_poly.pdbx_strand_id
1 'polypeptide(L)'
;MAYIPPHKRHSKDAESPTPTPESLIPKFKRNVQLRASNTKADRSGRIIYSNYAISRWFAVGLDDGNGDTSSVQLKPVSVESIERKTGEKPAILVKSNLNKENNEVKGSPWSSIAENILPDLLSSFEKVRAETECKDLKYVKPVMVARFGKILFQGSPSMNLGSVSKSCVTETILSKLKRTFYTSLPASYTGNIMAEVVSKIGVDFAKVKDVFLVKVELSPVRDMFIDISCLDMDLDLRLALSHKRILTSMTEDEMQSIKNLIDSAVLDPDVKGGLRWPFGKATSGDRYSVVGIWHTMSTAYQNSSIRLKVRYADRFDFITTYGEDSKEVVLKLKGIVSGLLEQDVATHAISDMLKDNLSLIWRHFLRCEPFLT
;
A
#
# COMPACT_ATOMS: atom_id res chain seq x y z
N MET A 1 32.05 -10.62 18.83
CA MET A 1 31.15 -9.62 18.22
C MET A 1 29.92 -9.48 19.10
N ALA A 2 29.52 -8.27 19.49
CA ALA A 2 28.33 -8.07 20.33
C ALA A 2 27.06 -8.34 19.51
N TYR A 3 26.12 -9.10 20.07
CA TYR A 3 24.82 -9.35 19.44
C TYR A 3 24.00 -8.06 19.39
N ILE A 4 23.62 -7.62 18.19
CA ILE A 4 22.70 -6.49 17.99
C ILE A 4 21.27 -7.05 17.84
N PRO A 5 20.35 -6.73 18.76
CA PRO A 5 18.96 -7.18 18.69
C PRO A 5 18.26 -6.73 17.40
N PRO A 6 17.33 -7.52 16.83
CA PRO A 6 16.66 -7.21 15.56
C PRO A 6 16.04 -5.81 15.49
N HIS A 7 15.46 -5.32 16.60
CA HIS A 7 14.86 -4.00 16.69
C HIS A 7 15.86 -2.83 16.66
N LYS A 8 17.17 -3.11 16.76
CA LYS A 8 18.27 -2.13 16.65
C LYS A 8 19.06 -2.25 15.34
N ARG A 9 18.62 -3.10 14.41
CA ARG A 9 19.29 -3.28 13.11
C ARG A 9 18.73 -2.23 12.12
N HIS A 10 19.56 -1.27 11.73
CA HIS A 10 19.20 -0.32 10.68
C HIS A 10 19.55 -0.92 9.30
N SER A 11 18.65 -0.78 8.32
CA SER A 11 18.88 -1.11 6.92
C SER A 11 19.99 -0.21 6.37
N LYS A 12 20.97 -0.78 5.65
CA LYS A 12 22.07 -0.03 5.05
C LYS A 12 21.62 0.55 3.72
N ASP A 13 21.31 1.85 3.68
CA ASP A 13 21.67 2.80 2.61
C ASP A 13 21.14 4.23 2.90
N ALA A 14 22.05 5.21 2.77
CA ALA A 14 21.92 6.66 2.62
C ALA A 14 21.32 7.54 3.75
N GLU A 15 22.20 8.42 4.26
CA GLU A 15 21.98 9.73 4.92
C GLU A 15 20.69 9.91 5.73
N SER A 16 20.80 9.58 7.01
CA SER A 16 19.90 10.10 8.04
C SER A 16 19.94 11.64 8.05
N PRO A 17 18.80 12.35 8.12
CA PRO A 17 18.83 13.77 8.47
C PRO A 17 19.49 13.90 9.84
N THR A 18 20.49 14.77 9.92
CA THR A 18 21.30 15.02 11.12
C THR A 18 20.38 15.42 12.28
N PRO A 19 20.56 14.87 13.50
CA PRO A 19 19.76 15.26 14.64
C PRO A 19 20.20 16.66 15.11
N THR A 20 19.28 17.62 15.08
CA THR A 20 19.40 18.94 15.73
C THR A 20 19.46 18.74 17.26
N PRO A 21 20.25 19.54 18.01
CA PRO A 21 20.69 19.16 19.35
C PRO A 21 19.60 19.23 20.42
N GLU A 22 19.80 18.43 21.47
CA GLU A 22 19.00 18.34 22.68
C GLU A 22 18.63 19.70 23.27
N SER A 23 17.39 20.15 23.07
CA SER A 23 16.65 20.85 24.12
C SER A 23 15.17 20.85 23.77
N LEU A 24 14.34 20.70 24.80
CA LEU A 24 12.88 20.60 24.79
C LEU A 24 12.37 19.19 24.46
N ILE A 25 12.08 18.42 25.52
CA ILE A 25 11.19 17.25 25.46
C ILE A 25 9.96 17.65 24.64
N PRO A 26 9.74 17.10 23.43
CA PRO A 26 8.59 17.50 22.63
C PRO A 26 7.33 17.16 23.42
N LYS A 27 6.49 18.16 23.70
CA LYS A 27 5.14 17.92 24.27
C LYS A 27 4.33 17.16 23.22
N PHE A 28 4.40 15.83 23.27
CA PHE A 28 3.66 14.95 22.38
C PHE A 28 2.16 15.08 22.65
N LYS A 29 1.40 15.55 21.65
CA LYS A 29 -0.07 15.47 21.69
C LYS A 29 -0.47 14.02 21.43
N ARG A 30 -0.61 13.22 22.49
CA ARG A 30 -1.16 11.86 22.44
C ARG A 30 -2.64 11.95 22.08
N ASN A 31 -2.96 11.55 20.86
CA ASN A 31 -4.34 11.47 20.39
C ASN A 31 -4.70 10.01 20.17
N VAL A 32 -5.63 9.50 20.96
CA VAL A 32 -6.08 8.11 20.91
C VAL A 32 -7.37 8.06 20.09
N GLN A 33 -7.28 7.61 18.84
CA GLN A 33 -8.46 7.33 17.99
C GLN A 33 -8.74 5.83 17.99
N LEU A 34 -9.50 5.35 18.97
CA LEU A 34 -9.89 3.94 19.07
C LEU A 34 -11.24 3.70 18.41
N ARG A 35 -11.39 2.54 17.78
CA ARG A 35 -12.67 2.06 17.21
C ARG A 35 -12.78 0.57 17.48
N ALA A 36 -13.97 0.12 17.84
CA ALA A 36 -14.22 -1.18 18.49
C ALA A 36 -14.34 -2.36 17.52
N SER A 37 -14.27 -3.60 18.00
CA SER A 37 -14.68 -4.81 17.27
C SER A 37 -15.41 -5.77 18.20
N ASN A 38 -16.52 -6.38 17.75
CA ASN A 38 -17.27 -7.39 18.49
C ASN A 38 -17.73 -8.57 17.63
N THR A 39 -17.00 -8.89 16.56
CA THR A 39 -17.17 -10.18 15.89
C THR A 39 -16.10 -11.14 16.35
N LYS A 40 -16.42 -12.45 16.43
CA LYS A 40 -15.43 -13.55 16.46
C LYS A 40 -14.65 -13.61 15.14
N ALA A 41 -14.15 -12.46 14.67
CA ALA A 41 -13.27 -12.36 13.54
C ALA A 41 -11.88 -12.78 14.00
N ASP A 42 -11.25 -13.60 13.17
CA ASP A 42 -9.91 -14.15 13.33
C ASP A 42 -8.92 -13.09 13.86
N ARG A 43 -8.40 -13.31 15.07
CA ARG A 43 -7.48 -12.43 15.80
C ARG A 43 -6.05 -12.46 15.23
N SER A 44 -5.89 -12.82 13.96
CA SER A 44 -4.61 -13.23 13.37
C SER A 44 -3.81 -12.09 12.74
N GLY A 45 -4.24 -10.83 12.86
CA GLY A 45 -3.58 -9.75 12.11
C GLY A 45 -3.91 -9.76 10.61
N ARG A 46 -4.79 -10.66 10.15
CA ARG A 46 -5.03 -10.91 8.71
C ARG A 46 -5.73 -9.73 8.06
N ILE A 47 -5.39 -9.54 6.79
CA ILE A 47 -6.11 -8.65 5.90
C ILE A 47 -7.57 -9.09 5.87
N ILE A 48 -8.48 -8.20 6.27
CA ILE A 48 -9.92 -8.44 6.21
C ILE A 48 -10.38 -8.11 4.80
N TYR A 49 -10.86 -9.12 4.09
CA TYR A 49 -11.52 -8.97 2.80
C TYR A 49 -13.03 -8.92 3.04
N SER A 50 -13.76 -8.12 2.27
CA SER A 50 -15.21 -8.25 2.23
C SER A 50 -15.58 -9.63 1.68
N ASN A 51 -16.78 -10.12 2.00
CA ASN A 51 -17.25 -11.43 1.55
C ASN A 51 -17.27 -11.57 0.02
N TYR A 52 -17.27 -10.44 -0.68
CA TYR A 52 -17.33 -10.33 -2.14
C TYR A 52 -16.16 -9.52 -2.69
N ALA A 53 -15.03 -9.52 -1.99
CA ALA A 53 -13.86 -8.74 -2.38
C ALA A 53 -13.36 -9.16 -3.76
N ILE A 54 -13.16 -8.17 -4.63
CA ILE A 54 -12.61 -8.40 -5.97
C ILE A 54 -11.09 -8.28 -5.92
N SER A 55 -10.42 -9.31 -6.40
CA SER A 55 -8.96 -9.42 -6.50
C SER A 55 -8.59 -9.73 -7.94
N ARG A 56 -8.10 -8.75 -8.69
CA ARG A 56 -7.66 -8.98 -10.07
C ARG A 56 -6.20 -8.60 -10.29
N TRP A 57 -5.61 -9.26 -11.27
CA TRP A 57 -4.32 -8.91 -11.81
C TRP A 57 -4.37 -9.11 -13.32
N PHE A 58 -3.73 -8.20 -14.04
CA PHE A 58 -3.47 -8.33 -15.47
C PHE A 58 -2.23 -7.52 -15.82
N ALA A 59 -1.65 -7.80 -16.98
CA ALA A 59 -0.50 -7.07 -17.49
C ALA A 59 -0.86 -6.30 -18.75
N VAL A 60 -0.45 -5.04 -18.80
CA VAL A 60 -0.66 -4.13 -19.94
C VAL A 60 0.57 -4.25 -20.84
N GLY A 61 0.34 -4.40 -22.15
CA GLY A 61 1.38 -4.65 -23.16
C GLY A 61 1.64 -6.14 -23.46
N LEU A 62 0.77 -7.04 -22.96
CA LEU A 62 0.76 -8.47 -23.33
C LEU A 62 -0.22 -8.80 -24.48
N ASP A 63 -1.28 -8.00 -24.66
CA ASP A 63 -2.44 -8.31 -25.51
C ASP A 63 -2.55 -7.38 -26.73
N ASP A 64 -1.40 -6.98 -27.26
CA ASP A 64 -1.35 -6.26 -28.53
C ASP A 64 -1.69 -7.31 -29.58
N GLY A 65 -2.95 -7.41 -30.02
CA GLY A 65 -3.52 -8.46 -30.91
C GLY A 65 -2.85 -8.69 -32.28
N ASN A 66 -1.59 -8.30 -32.44
CA ASN A 66 -0.65 -8.83 -33.40
C ASN A 66 -0.08 -10.13 -32.83
N GLY A 67 -0.09 -11.23 -33.60
CA GLY A 67 0.31 -12.58 -33.16
C GLY A 67 1.76 -12.79 -32.67
N ASP A 68 2.50 -11.72 -32.37
CA ASP A 68 3.77 -11.76 -31.66
C ASP A 68 3.48 -11.69 -30.17
N THR A 69 3.35 -12.85 -29.53
CA THR A 69 3.36 -12.93 -28.06
C THR A 69 4.65 -12.28 -27.58
N SER A 70 4.59 -11.04 -27.08
CA SER A 70 5.74 -10.39 -26.49
C SER A 70 6.27 -11.33 -25.41
N SER A 71 7.43 -11.94 -25.63
CA SER A 71 7.92 -12.94 -24.69
C SER A 71 8.20 -12.23 -23.39
N VAL A 72 7.55 -12.64 -22.32
CA VAL A 72 7.76 -12.05 -20.99
C VAL A 72 8.53 -13.04 -20.14
N GLN A 73 9.43 -12.51 -19.32
CA GLN A 73 10.33 -13.28 -18.47
C GLN A 73 10.20 -12.85 -17.02
N LEU A 74 10.43 -13.80 -16.11
CA LEU A 74 10.58 -13.52 -14.69
C LEU A 74 12.05 -13.27 -14.39
N LYS A 75 12.36 -12.06 -13.93
CA LYS A 75 13.70 -11.68 -13.50
C LYS A 75 13.76 -11.69 -11.97
N PRO A 76 14.61 -12.54 -11.34
CA PRO A 76 14.84 -12.48 -9.90
C PRO A 76 15.36 -11.11 -9.48
N VAL A 77 14.92 -10.63 -8.32
CA VAL A 77 15.35 -9.36 -7.73
C VAL A 77 15.61 -9.53 -6.25
N SER A 78 16.51 -8.72 -5.71
CA SER A 78 16.81 -8.74 -4.29
C SER A 78 15.84 -7.87 -3.49
N VAL A 79 15.17 -8.48 -2.51
CA VAL A 79 14.31 -7.80 -1.54
C VAL A 79 14.51 -8.49 -0.19
N GLU A 80 15.40 -7.92 0.63
CA GLU A 80 15.87 -8.50 1.89
C GLU A 80 14.72 -8.93 2.83
N SER A 81 13.67 -8.11 2.94
CA SER A 81 12.53 -8.39 3.82
C SER A 81 11.69 -9.59 3.36
N ILE A 82 11.72 -9.91 2.07
CA ILE A 82 11.03 -11.07 1.49
C ILE A 82 11.94 -12.28 1.53
N GLU A 83 13.18 -12.14 1.07
CA GLU A 83 14.18 -13.22 1.07
C GLU A 83 14.36 -13.84 2.45
N ARG A 84 14.39 -13.01 3.50
CA ARG A 84 14.47 -13.51 4.88
C ARG A 84 13.23 -14.28 5.34
N LYS A 85 12.06 -14.01 4.77
CA LYS A 85 10.80 -14.68 5.10
C LYS A 85 10.60 -15.97 4.31
N THR A 86 11.01 -15.98 3.05
CA THR A 86 10.75 -17.09 2.12
C THR A 86 11.96 -17.97 1.88
N GLY A 87 13.18 -17.50 2.18
CA GLY A 87 14.43 -18.17 1.81
C GLY A 87 14.79 -18.06 0.32
N GLU A 88 13.95 -17.41 -0.49
CA GLU A 88 14.09 -17.33 -1.94
C GLU A 88 13.94 -15.89 -2.42
N LYS A 89 14.70 -15.52 -3.47
CA LYS A 89 14.54 -14.23 -4.15
C LYS A 89 13.20 -14.16 -4.86
N PRO A 90 12.39 -13.10 -4.65
CA PRO A 90 11.23 -12.87 -5.50
C PRO A 90 11.66 -12.53 -6.93
N ALA A 91 10.73 -12.62 -7.88
CA ALA A 91 10.94 -12.18 -9.25
C ALA A 91 9.96 -11.06 -9.65
N ILE A 92 10.39 -10.21 -10.58
CA ILE A 92 9.55 -9.25 -11.30
C ILE A 92 9.28 -9.74 -12.71
N LEU A 93 8.18 -9.28 -13.27
CA LEU A 93 7.81 -9.54 -14.66
C LEU A 93 8.46 -8.50 -15.58
N VAL A 94 9.15 -8.93 -16.63
CA VAL A 94 9.88 -8.05 -17.56
C VAL A 94 9.63 -8.47 -19.01
N LYS A 95 9.42 -7.50 -19.89
CA LYS A 95 9.33 -7.72 -21.35
C LYS A 95 10.69 -8.14 -21.89
N SER A 96 10.78 -9.27 -22.59
CA SER A 96 12.03 -9.66 -23.25
C SER A 96 12.25 -8.83 -24.51
N ASN A 97 13.52 -8.52 -24.80
CA ASN A 97 13.92 -7.58 -25.84
C ASN A 97 13.49 -8.04 -27.24
N LEU A 98 12.37 -7.52 -27.74
CA LEU A 98 12.18 -7.24 -29.15
C LEU A 98 12.61 -5.78 -29.38
N ASN A 99 13.38 -5.55 -30.44
CA ASN A 99 14.08 -4.32 -30.78
C ASN A 99 13.43 -3.04 -30.27
N LYS A 100 14.23 -2.15 -29.66
CA LYS A 100 13.87 -0.79 -29.22
C LYS A 100 13.47 0.16 -30.36
N GLU A 101 13.12 -0.35 -31.53
CA GLU A 101 12.68 0.47 -32.66
C GLU A 101 11.15 0.56 -32.64
N ASN A 102 10.67 1.72 -32.21
CA ASN A 102 9.36 2.29 -32.56
C ASN A 102 8.11 1.44 -32.29
N ASN A 103 8.01 0.85 -31.09
CA ASN A 103 6.68 0.56 -30.55
C ASN A 103 6.16 1.80 -29.82
N GLU A 104 5.80 2.84 -30.59
CA GLU A 104 4.78 3.77 -30.10
C GLU A 104 3.58 2.92 -29.70
N VAL A 105 3.27 2.89 -28.40
CA VAL A 105 2.04 2.27 -27.90
C VAL A 105 0.90 2.92 -28.70
N LYS A 106 0.34 2.17 -29.65
CA LYS A 106 -0.78 2.65 -30.46
C LYS A 106 -1.97 2.79 -29.52
N GLY A 107 -2.19 4.01 -29.03
CA GLY A 107 -3.34 4.39 -28.22
C GLY A 107 -3.01 4.74 -26.77
N SER A 108 -4.08 5.02 -26.03
CA SER A 108 -4.06 5.38 -24.62
C SER A 108 -4.29 4.12 -23.76
N PRO A 109 -3.25 3.46 -23.21
CA PRO A 109 -3.41 2.23 -22.43
C PRO A 109 -4.30 2.45 -21.19
N TRP A 110 -4.33 3.67 -20.64
CA TRP A 110 -5.23 4.02 -19.54
C TRP A 110 -6.72 3.90 -19.88
N SER A 111 -7.12 4.03 -21.14
CA SER A 111 -8.53 3.93 -21.56
C SER A 111 -9.03 2.50 -21.49
N SER A 112 -8.27 1.53 -22.01
CA SER A 112 -8.61 0.11 -21.93
C SER A 112 -8.53 -0.41 -20.49
N ILE A 113 -7.56 0.06 -19.71
CA ILE A 113 -7.49 -0.21 -18.26
C ILE A 113 -8.75 0.29 -17.56
N ALA A 114 -9.21 1.51 -17.85
CA ALA A 114 -10.42 2.05 -17.25
C ALA A 114 -11.66 1.21 -17.57
N GLU A 115 -11.84 0.84 -18.84
CA GLU A 115 -12.96 0.02 -19.31
C GLU A 115 -12.98 -1.37 -18.66
N ASN A 116 -11.80 -1.98 -18.48
CA ASN A 116 -11.67 -3.28 -17.82
C ASN A 116 -11.94 -3.25 -16.32
N ILE A 117 -11.74 -2.10 -15.66
CA ILE A 117 -11.85 -1.94 -14.20
C ILE A 117 -13.21 -1.39 -13.78
N LEU A 118 -13.85 -0.60 -14.63
CA LEU A 118 -15.09 0.11 -14.31
C LEU A 118 -16.20 -0.83 -13.77
N PRO A 119 -16.48 -2.01 -14.35
CA PRO A 119 -17.50 -2.91 -13.82
C PRO A 119 -17.20 -3.39 -12.39
N ASP A 120 -15.94 -3.72 -12.11
CA ASP A 120 -15.51 -4.16 -10.77
C ASP A 120 -15.62 -3.03 -9.75
N LEU A 121 -15.24 -1.81 -10.15
CA LEU A 121 -15.34 -0.62 -9.32
C LEU A 121 -16.79 -0.34 -8.92
N LEU A 122 -17.70 -0.35 -9.90
CA LEU A 122 -19.14 -0.13 -9.67
C LEU A 122 -19.72 -1.23 -8.77
N SER A 123 -19.46 -2.50 -9.08
CA SER A 123 -19.96 -3.63 -8.29
C SER A 123 -19.45 -3.61 -6.85
N SER A 124 -18.15 -3.38 -6.64
CA SER A 124 -17.58 -3.27 -5.28
C SER A 124 -18.16 -2.07 -4.54
N PHE A 125 -18.42 -0.96 -5.21
CA PHE A 125 -18.99 0.22 -4.57
C PHE A 125 -20.45 0.03 -4.15
N GLU A 126 -21.28 -0.58 -5.00
CA GLU A 126 -22.67 -0.94 -4.68
C GLU A 126 -22.74 -1.81 -3.41
N LYS A 127 -21.82 -2.77 -3.28
CA LYS A 127 -21.73 -3.62 -2.08
C LYS A 127 -21.36 -2.83 -0.84
N VAL A 128 -20.36 -1.93 -0.93
CA VAL A 128 -20.00 -1.04 0.18
C VAL A 128 -21.19 -0.17 0.59
N ARG A 129 -21.97 0.31 -0.38
CA ARG A 129 -23.20 1.09 -0.14
C ARG A 129 -24.26 0.26 0.59
N ALA A 130 -24.54 -0.95 0.12
CA ALA A 130 -25.48 -1.86 0.80
C ALA A 130 -25.07 -2.17 2.25
N GLU A 131 -23.75 -2.32 2.50
CA GLU A 131 -23.23 -2.46 3.88
C GLU A 131 -23.41 -1.19 4.72
N THR A 132 -23.43 -0.01 4.09
CA THR A 132 -23.62 1.30 4.75
C THR A 132 -25.08 1.53 5.17
N GLU A 133 -26.04 0.95 4.43
CA GLU A 133 -27.48 1.04 4.71
C GLU A 133 -27.94 0.10 5.84
N CYS A 134 -27.06 -0.78 6.32
CA CYS A 134 -27.31 -1.65 7.46
C CYS A 134 -27.29 -0.85 8.78
N LYS A 135 -28.39 -0.93 9.55
CA LYS A 135 -28.68 -0.09 10.74
C LYS A 135 -27.65 -0.19 11.88
N ASP A 136 -26.77 -1.19 11.88
CA ASP A 136 -25.83 -1.47 12.97
C ASP A 136 -24.46 -0.79 12.82
N LEU A 137 -24.19 -0.08 11.71
CA LEU A 137 -22.91 0.59 11.46
C LEU A 137 -23.11 2.10 11.33
N LYS A 138 -22.61 2.87 12.30
CA LYS A 138 -22.84 4.33 12.33
C LYS A 138 -22.23 5.07 11.14
N TYR A 139 -21.12 4.60 10.55
CA TYR A 139 -20.55 5.18 9.32
C TYR A 139 -19.64 4.18 8.59
N VAL A 140 -19.82 4.04 7.28
CA VAL A 140 -18.88 3.38 6.38
C VAL A 140 -18.33 4.45 5.43
N LYS A 141 -17.01 4.62 5.42
CA LYS A 141 -16.37 5.59 4.52
C LYS A 141 -15.52 4.86 3.47
N PRO A 142 -15.98 4.76 2.21
CA PRO A 142 -15.16 4.24 1.13
C PRO A 142 -13.96 5.15 0.87
N VAL A 143 -12.86 4.54 0.45
CA VAL A 143 -11.63 5.21 0.07
C VAL A 143 -11.03 4.44 -1.11
N MET A 144 -10.90 5.14 -2.24
CA MET A 144 -10.16 4.66 -3.40
C MET A 144 -8.75 5.25 -3.41
N VAL A 145 -7.75 4.40 -3.59
CA VAL A 145 -6.34 4.80 -3.66
C VAL A 145 -5.62 4.12 -4.82
N ALA A 146 -4.72 4.87 -5.45
CA ALA A 146 -3.65 4.34 -6.29
C ALA A 146 -2.35 4.28 -5.48
N ARG A 147 -1.63 3.16 -5.64
CA ARG A 147 -0.31 2.91 -5.06
C ARG A 147 0.66 2.49 -6.16
N PHE A 148 1.92 2.87 -5.99
CA PHE A 148 2.99 2.66 -6.96
C PHE A 148 4.06 1.77 -6.34
N GLY A 149 4.65 0.90 -7.16
CA GLY A 149 5.56 -0.11 -6.66
C GLY A 149 5.92 -1.15 -7.70
N LYS A 150 6.26 -2.36 -7.24
CA LYS A 150 6.49 -3.51 -8.10
C LYS A 150 5.70 -4.73 -7.63
N ILE A 151 5.14 -5.47 -8.59
CA ILE A 151 4.52 -6.76 -8.35
C ILE A 151 5.64 -7.81 -8.31
N LEU A 152 5.73 -8.47 -7.18
CA LEU A 152 6.71 -9.50 -6.90
C LEU A 152 6.04 -10.87 -6.91
N PHE A 153 6.60 -11.77 -7.70
CA PHE A 153 6.22 -13.16 -7.82
C PHE A 153 7.11 -14.02 -6.92
N GLN A 154 6.48 -14.90 -6.15
CA GLN A 154 7.13 -15.82 -5.24
C GLN A 154 6.66 -17.24 -5.56
N GLY A 155 7.51 -18.22 -5.24
CA GLY A 155 7.10 -19.62 -5.19
C GLY A 155 5.85 -19.78 -4.33
N SER A 156 4.98 -20.69 -4.75
CA SER A 156 3.83 -21.14 -3.98
C SER A 156 4.10 -22.56 -3.46
N PRO A 157 3.33 -23.06 -2.48
CA PRO A 157 3.48 -24.45 -2.03
C PRO A 157 3.36 -25.48 -3.16
N SER A 158 2.68 -25.11 -4.26
CA SER A 158 2.50 -25.95 -5.44
C SER A 158 3.53 -25.73 -6.54
N MET A 159 4.33 -24.64 -6.52
CA MET A 159 5.34 -24.35 -7.55
C MET A 159 6.54 -23.57 -6.99
N ASN A 160 7.74 -24.13 -7.15
CA ASN A 160 9.00 -23.46 -6.83
C ASN A 160 9.39 -22.48 -7.96
N LEU A 161 9.82 -21.27 -7.61
CA LEU A 161 10.18 -20.24 -8.58
C LEU A 161 11.41 -20.64 -9.44
N GLY A 162 12.35 -21.39 -8.88
CA GLY A 162 13.52 -21.92 -9.58
C GLY A 162 13.19 -23.00 -10.64
N SER A 163 11.98 -23.58 -10.60
CA SER A 163 11.51 -24.54 -11.62
C SER A 163 10.86 -23.86 -12.84
N VAL A 164 10.57 -22.55 -12.74
CA VAL A 164 9.99 -21.79 -13.85
C VAL A 164 11.09 -21.49 -14.87
N SER A 165 10.94 -22.02 -16.09
CA SER A 165 11.81 -21.73 -17.23
C SER A 165 12.05 -20.22 -17.37
N LYS A 166 13.31 -19.82 -17.48
CA LYS A 166 13.72 -18.40 -17.69
C LYS A 166 13.23 -17.83 -19.02
N SER A 167 12.83 -18.67 -19.98
CA SER A 167 12.34 -18.25 -21.29
C SER A 167 10.83 -18.50 -21.40
N CYS A 168 10.10 -17.40 -21.64
CA CYS A 168 8.67 -17.31 -21.90
C CYS A 168 7.76 -17.83 -20.77
N VAL A 169 7.14 -16.90 -20.04
CA VAL A 169 6.19 -17.21 -18.97
C VAL A 169 4.77 -16.94 -19.44
N THR A 170 3.90 -17.96 -19.38
CA THR A 170 2.49 -17.84 -19.74
C THR A 170 1.65 -17.34 -18.55
N GLU A 171 0.48 -16.77 -18.83
CA GLU A 171 -0.46 -16.32 -17.81
C GLU A 171 -0.86 -17.44 -16.83
N THR A 172 -0.98 -18.68 -17.34
CA THR A 172 -1.29 -19.89 -16.55
C THR A 172 -0.20 -20.22 -15.53
N ILE A 173 1.06 -19.89 -15.80
CA ILE A 173 2.16 -20.07 -14.83
C ILE A 173 2.09 -18.95 -13.79
N LEU A 174 1.90 -17.69 -14.23
CA LEU A 174 1.84 -16.52 -13.35
C LEU A 174 0.68 -16.60 -12.35
N SER A 175 -0.46 -17.19 -12.75
CA SER A 175 -1.62 -17.35 -11.87
C SER A 175 -1.39 -18.34 -10.71
N LYS A 176 -0.43 -19.27 -10.84
CA LYS A 176 -0.06 -20.24 -9.79
C LYS A 176 0.96 -19.69 -8.79
N LEU A 177 1.62 -18.58 -9.12
CA LEU A 177 2.62 -17.95 -8.25
C LEU A 177 1.95 -17.06 -7.21
N LYS A 178 2.58 -16.96 -6.05
CA LYS A 178 2.13 -16.02 -5.01
C LYS A 178 2.57 -14.61 -5.41
N ARG A 179 1.63 -13.66 -5.38
CA ARG A 179 1.88 -12.25 -5.73
C ARG A 179 1.89 -11.37 -4.49
N THR A 180 2.85 -10.47 -4.43
CA THR A 180 2.91 -9.39 -3.43
C THR A 180 3.21 -8.07 -4.13
N PHE A 181 2.72 -6.96 -3.58
CA PHE A 181 2.98 -5.63 -4.15
C PHE A 181 3.90 -4.86 -3.22
N TYR A 182 5.10 -4.60 -3.70
CA TYR A 182 6.16 -3.92 -3.00
C TYR A 182 6.04 -2.41 -3.21
N THR A 183 5.68 -1.67 -2.17
CA THR A 183 5.42 -0.22 -2.23
C THR A 183 6.61 0.65 -1.82
N SER A 184 7.74 0.05 -1.44
CA SER A 184 8.92 0.85 -1.09
C SER A 184 9.56 1.36 -2.38
N LEU A 185 9.75 2.66 -2.45
CA LEU A 185 10.27 3.38 -3.61
C LEU A 185 11.59 4.05 -3.27
N PRO A 186 12.45 4.32 -4.26
CA PRO A 186 13.69 5.04 -4.04
C PRO A 186 13.50 6.45 -3.47
N ALA A 187 14.54 6.94 -2.78
CA ALA A 187 14.57 8.31 -2.28
C ALA A 187 14.43 9.33 -3.40
N SER A 188 15.20 9.14 -4.48
CA SER A 188 15.21 9.97 -5.69
C SER A 188 13.83 10.08 -6.31
N TYR A 189 13.13 8.96 -6.54
CA TYR A 189 11.75 8.97 -7.00
C TYR A 189 10.85 9.82 -6.09
N THR A 190 10.85 9.59 -4.77
CA THR A 190 9.98 10.38 -3.87
C THR A 190 10.36 11.87 -3.83
N GLY A 191 11.63 12.20 -4.00
CA GLY A 191 12.11 13.57 -4.17
C GLY A 191 11.58 14.22 -5.44
N ASN A 192 11.64 13.51 -6.57
CA ASN A 192 11.12 13.97 -7.86
C ASN A 192 9.60 14.17 -7.84
N ILE A 193 8.85 13.31 -7.16
CA ILE A 193 7.41 13.51 -6.96
C ILE A 193 7.12 14.86 -6.29
N MET A 194 7.89 15.19 -5.26
CA MET A 194 7.72 16.42 -4.49
C MET A 194 8.18 17.66 -5.27
N ALA A 195 9.29 17.55 -6.01
CA ALA A 195 9.88 18.67 -6.74
C ALA A 195 9.15 19.00 -8.03
N GLU A 196 8.71 17.98 -8.79
CA GLU A 196 8.17 18.19 -10.13
C GLU A 196 6.71 17.79 -10.28
N VAL A 197 6.30 16.65 -9.74
CA VAL A 197 4.95 16.11 -10.03
C VAL A 197 3.87 16.91 -9.33
N VAL A 198 4.12 17.39 -8.11
CA VAL A 198 3.19 18.23 -7.34
C VAL A 198 2.69 19.43 -8.14
N SER A 199 3.57 20.15 -8.84
CA SER A 199 3.20 21.32 -9.65
C SER A 199 2.45 20.93 -10.93
N LYS A 200 2.84 19.81 -11.56
CA LYS A 200 2.23 19.30 -12.80
C LYS A 200 0.79 18.82 -12.61
N ILE A 201 0.42 18.33 -11.42
CA ILE A 201 -0.91 17.75 -11.16
C ILE A 201 -1.90 18.72 -10.48
N GLY A 202 -1.50 19.99 -10.29
CA GLY A 202 -2.37 21.03 -9.74
C GLY A 202 -2.88 20.73 -8.33
N VAL A 203 -1.99 20.33 -7.42
CA VAL A 203 -2.33 20.10 -6.00
C VAL A 203 -1.58 21.06 -5.09
N ASP A 204 -2.28 21.57 -4.09
CA ASP A 204 -1.70 22.51 -3.12
C ASP A 204 -1.20 21.78 -1.89
N PHE A 205 -0.22 22.37 -1.21
CA PHE A 205 0.25 21.88 0.08
C PHE A 205 -0.91 21.80 1.08
N ALA A 206 -1.08 20.63 1.70
CA ALA A 206 -2.14 20.40 2.67
C ALA A 206 -1.62 20.36 4.10
N LYS A 207 -0.55 19.59 4.36
CA LYS A 207 0.11 19.47 5.67
C LYS A 207 1.29 18.51 5.65
N VAL A 208 2.16 18.69 6.65
CA VAL A 208 3.10 17.68 7.14
C VAL A 208 2.51 16.98 8.37
N LYS A 209 2.78 15.69 8.52
CA LYS A 209 2.45 14.90 9.71
C LYS A 209 3.64 14.04 10.08
N ASP A 210 4.05 14.17 11.33
CA ASP A 210 4.93 13.22 12.01
C ASP A 210 4.09 12.54 13.11
N VAL A 211 3.87 11.24 12.97
CA VAL A 211 3.01 10.48 13.87
C VAL A 211 3.55 9.09 14.14
N PHE A 212 3.46 8.68 15.40
CA PHE A 212 3.63 7.30 15.81
C PHE A 212 2.28 6.61 15.82
N LEU A 213 2.19 5.44 15.19
CA LEU A 213 1.01 4.62 15.13
C LEU A 213 1.29 3.32 15.88
N VAL A 214 0.56 3.10 16.96
CA VAL A 214 0.50 1.81 17.66
C VAL A 214 -0.59 1.00 16.99
N LYS A 215 -0.24 -0.14 16.39
CA LYS A 215 -1.23 -0.99 15.74
C LYS A 215 -1.92 -1.83 16.80
N VAL A 216 -3.16 -1.47 17.08
CA VAL A 216 -4.13 -2.24 17.85
C VAL A 216 -5.22 -2.62 16.85
N GLU A 217 -5.45 -3.91 16.63
CA GLU A 217 -6.00 -4.41 15.38
C GLU A 217 -7.47 -4.05 15.12
N LEU A 218 -7.70 -3.29 14.04
CA LEU A 218 -8.79 -3.44 13.07
C LEU A 218 -8.28 -2.96 11.70
N SER A 219 -8.04 -3.89 10.78
CA SER A 219 -7.67 -3.54 9.39
C SER A 219 -8.90 -3.00 8.64
N PRO A 220 -8.74 -2.01 7.74
CA PRO A 220 -9.83 -1.63 6.84
C PRO A 220 -10.23 -2.85 5.99
N VAL A 221 -11.53 -2.96 5.72
CA VAL A 221 -12.05 -4.04 4.87
C VAL A 221 -11.69 -3.70 3.43
N ARG A 222 -11.06 -4.66 2.75
CA ARG A 222 -10.70 -4.53 1.34
C ARG A 222 -11.86 -5.00 0.47
N ASP A 223 -12.35 -4.12 -0.40
CA ASP A 223 -13.50 -4.37 -1.27
C ASP A 223 -13.08 -4.69 -2.71
N MET A 224 -12.02 -4.03 -3.15
CA MET A 224 -11.43 -4.22 -4.48
C MET A 224 -9.94 -3.96 -4.39
N PHE A 225 -9.14 -4.82 -5.01
CA PHE A 225 -7.74 -4.52 -5.32
C PHE A 225 -7.38 -5.10 -6.69
N ILE A 226 -6.82 -4.23 -7.53
CA ILE A 226 -6.44 -4.55 -8.89
C ILE A 226 -4.98 -4.21 -9.06
N ASP A 227 -4.18 -5.23 -9.34
CA ASP A 227 -2.75 -5.13 -9.62
C ASP A 227 -2.53 -5.11 -11.12
N ILE A 228 -1.86 -4.07 -11.61
CA ILE A 228 -1.64 -3.84 -13.02
C ILE A 228 -0.14 -3.86 -13.24
N SER A 229 0.33 -4.90 -13.94
CA SER A 229 1.71 -4.94 -14.39
C SER A 229 1.86 -4.01 -15.60
N CYS A 230 2.66 -2.96 -15.47
CA CYS A 230 2.87 -1.96 -16.51
C CYS A 230 4.20 -2.23 -17.21
N LEU A 231 4.21 -3.17 -18.17
CA LEU A 231 5.45 -3.73 -18.73
C LEU A 231 6.31 -2.73 -19.51
N ASP A 232 5.69 -1.67 -20.04
CA ASP A 232 6.39 -0.59 -20.73
C ASP A 232 6.79 0.57 -19.79
N MET A 233 6.59 0.39 -18.47
CA MET A 233 6.90 1.38 -17.43
C MET A 233 7.81 0.81 -16.33
N ASP A 234 8.38 1.71 -15.53
CA ASP A 234 9.31 1.33 -14.46
C ASP A 234 8.60 0.93 -13.17
N LEU A 235 7.31 1.24 -13.00
CA LEU A 235 6.51 0.89 -11.84
C LEU A 235 5.19 0.25 -12.24
N ASP A 236 4.73 -0.66 -11.40
CA ASP A 236 3.40 -1.26 -11.45
C ASP A 236 2.40 -0.42 -10.64
N LEU A 237 1.12 -0.56 -10.97
CA LEU A 237 0.04 0.18 -10.35
C LEU A 237 -0.87 -0.77 -9.56
N ARG A 238 -1.20 -0.37 -8.33
CA ARG A 238 -2.29 -0.99 -7.55
C ARG A 238 -3.40 0.02 -7.32
N LEU A 239 -4.59 -0.29 -7.81
CA LEU A 239 -5.82 0.39 -7.42
C LEU A 239 -6.48 -0.39 -6.28
N ALA A 240 -6.92 0.31 -5.24
CA ALA A 240 -7.61 -0.32 -4.12
C ALA A 240 -8.81 0.51 -3.67
N LEU A 241 -9.98 -0.13 -3.62
CA LEU A 241 -11.16 0.35 -2.91
C LEU A 241 -11.22 -0.37 -1.57
N SER A 242 -11.33 0.43 -0.51
CA SER A 242 -11.48 -0.08 0.84
C SER A 242 -12.45 0.79 1.59
N HIS A 243 -13.18 0.20 2.52
CA HIS A 243 -13.99 0.96 3.45
C HIS A 243 -13.52 0.76 4.89
N LYS A 244 -13.72 1.81 5.67
CA LYS A 244 -13.53 1.73 7.13
C LYS A 244 -14.90 1.50 7.75
N ARG A 245 -15.05 0.41 8.49
CA ARG A 245 -16.19 0.23 9.40
C ARG A 245 -15.95 1.04 10.67
N ILE A 246 -16.91 1.88 11.06
CA ILE A 246 -16.98 2.44 12.41
C ILE A 246 -17.86 1.52 13.24
N LEU A 247 -17.24 0.58 13.93
CA LEU A 247 -17.90 -0.33 14.88
C LEU A 247 -17.95 0.36 16.26
N THR A 248 -19.12 0.35 16.88
CA THR A 248 -19.50 1.25 17.99
C THR A 248 -19.57 0.63 19.38
N SER A 249 -18.96 -0.52 19.65
CA SER A 249 -19.04 -1.10 21.01
C SER A 249 -17.71 -1.64 21.51
N MET A 250 -16.90 -0.75 22.07
CA MET A 250 -15.79 -1.10 22.97
C MET A 250 -16.18 -0.50 24.32
N THR A 251 -16.07 -1.28 25.39
CA THR A 251 -16.44 -0.78 26.73
C THR A 251 -15.47 0.32 27.16
N GLU A 252 -15.88 1.18 28.10
CA GLU A 252 -14.99 2.23 28.60
C GLU A 252 -13.71 1.63 29.20
N ASP A 253 -13.80 0.46 29.84
CA ASP A 253 -12.67 -0.27 30.39
C ASP A 253 -11.68 -0.73 29.31
N GLU A 254 -12.17 -1.18 28.16
CA GLU A 254 -11.34 -1.56 27.01
C GLU A 254 -10.69 -0.32 26.38
N MET A 255 -11.44 0.78 26.24
CA MET A 255 -10.88 2.07 25.79
C MET A 255 -9.75 2.51 26.71
N GLN A 256 -9.98 2.46 28.02
CA GLN A 256 -9.03 2.87 29.04
C GLN A 256 -7.82 1.94 29.08
N SER A 257 -8.01 0.63 28.90
CA SER A 257 -6.92 -0.35 28.81
C SER A 257 -5.98 -0.06 27.65
N ILE A 258 -6.51 0.31 26.48
CA ILE A 258 -5.70 0.69 25.31
C ILE A 258 -5.07 2.07 25.49
N LYS A 259 -5.79 3.06 26.06
CA LYS A 259 -5.21 4.37 26.41
C LYS A 259 -3.99 4.20 27.32
N ASN A 260 -4.13 3.43 28.40
CA ASN A 260 -3.03 3.12 29.32
C ASN A 260 -1.85 2.44 28.61
N LEU A 261 -2.14 1.52 27.70
CA LEU A 261 -1.11 0.87 26.88
C LEU A 261 -0.35 1.91 26.04
N ILE A 262 -1.05 2.79 25.33
CA ILE A 262 -0.44 3.87 24.54
C ILE A 262 0.33 4.86 25.43
N ASP A 263 -0.20 5.21 26.59
CA ASP A 263 0.41 6.17 27.51
C ASP A 263 1.69 5.65 28.16
N SER A 264 1.84 4.32 28.27
CA SER A 264 3.05 3.66 28.76
C SER A 264 4.17 3.54 27.72
N ALA A 265 3.92 3.93 26.47
CA ALA A 265 4.92 3.97 25.41
C ALA A 265 5.98 5.04 25.69
N VAL A 266 7.24 4.69 25.47
CA VAL A 266 8.41 5.57 25.61
C VAL A 266 9.02 5.78 24.23
N LEU A 267 9.33 7.03 23.90
CA LEU A 267 10.10 7.36 22.69
C LEU A 267 11.52 6.85 22.85
N ASP A 268 11.98 6.14 21.83
CA ASP A 268 13.34 5.61 21.78
C ASP A 268 13.80 5.67 20.32
N PRO A 269 14.58 6.68 19.92
CA PRO A 269 15.03 6.83 18.54
C PRO A 269 15.99 5.71 18.10
N ASP A 270 16.55 4.95 19.04
CA ASP A 270 17.50 3.87 18.76
C ASP A 270 16.80 2.53 18.45
N VAL A 271 15.47 2.50 18.44
CA VAL A 271 14.69 1.31 18.08
C VAL A 271 13.83 1.55 16.83
N LYS A 272 13.67 0.50 16.04
CA LYS A 272 12.79 0.50 14.88
C LYS A 272 11.35 0.84 15.28
N GLY A 273 10.74 1.78 14.54
CA GLY A 273 9.44 2.35 14.82
C GLY A 273 9.44 3.42 15.93
N GLY A 274 10.59 3.67 16.57
CA GLY A 274 10.84 4.79 17.49
C GLY A 274 10.06 4.78 18.81
N LEU A 275 9.36 3.69 19.13
CA LEU A 275 8.71 3.48 20.43
C LEU A 275 9.17 2.17 21.05
N ARG A 276 9.28 2.17 22.38
CA ARG A 276 9.40 0.95 23.18
C ARG A 276 8.46 1.00 24.38
N TRP A 277 8.22 -0.17 24.95
CA TRP A 277 7.52 -0.29 26.21
C TRP A 277 8.50 -0.73 27.31
N PRO A 278 8.34 -0.24 28.55
CA PRO A 278 9.01 -0.84 29.69
C PRO A 278 8.66 -2.33 29.79
N PHE A 279 9.56 -3.11 30.39
CA PHE A 279 9.38 -4.55 30.55
C PHE A 279 8.02 -4.86 31.21
N GLY A 280 7.27 -5.78 30.62
CA GLY A 280 5.93 -6.17 31.09
C GLY A 280 4.81 -5.16 30.82
N LYS A 281 5.07 -4.01 30.18
CA LYS A 281 4.06 -2.98 29.88
C LYS A 281 3.54 -3.00 28.44
N ALA A 282 4.06 -3.89 27.59
CA ALA A 282 3.58 -4.05 26.21
C ALA A 282 2.23 -4.79 26.10
N THR A 283 1.61 -5.11 27.24
CA THR A 283 0.32 -5.76 27.38
C THR A 283 -0.56 -5.01 28.36
N SER A 284 -1.88 -5.16 28.22
CA SER A 284 -2.87 -4.56 29.14
C SER A 284 -3.90 -5.62 29.54
N GLY A 285 -3.88 -5.99 30.83
CA GLY A 285 -4.86 -6.85 31.49
C GLY A 285 -5.14 -8.18 30.79
N ASP A 286 -4.10 -8.87 30.29
CA ASP A 286 -4.15 -10.12 29.51
C ASP A 286 -5.01 -10.12 28.24
N ARG A 287 -5.61 -8.98 27.89
CA ARG A 287 -6.57 -8.85 26.77
C ARG A 287 -5.99 -8.22 25.52
N TYR A 288 -5.02 -7.32 25.68
CA TYR A 288 -4.43 -6.58 24.56
C TYR A 288 -2.91 -6.60 24.61
N SER A 289 -2.29 -6.75 23.44
CA SER A 289 -0.85 -6.64 23.23
C SER A 289 -0.56 -5.78 22.01
N VAL A 290 0.59 -5.10 22.03
CA VAL A 290 1.07 -4.35 20.85
C VAL A 290 1.59 -5.33 19.81
N VAL A 291 0.99 -5.34 18.61
CA VAL A 291 1.43 -6.22 17.51
C VAL A 291 2.39 -5.53 16.54
N GLY A 292 2.47 -4.20 16.58
CA GLY A 292 3.53 -3.46 15.89
C GLY A 292 3.46 -1.96 16.11
N ILE A 293 4.53 -1.28 15.69
CA ILE A 293 4.73 0.16 15.80
C ILE A 293 5.16 0.71 14.44
N TRP A 294 4.64 1.88 14.10
CA TRP A 294 5.04 2.63 12.92
C TRP A 294 5.35 4.07 13.31
N HIS A 295 6.59 4.52 13.08
CA HIS A 295 6.88 5.95 13.00
C HIS A 295 6.67 6.39 11.55
N THR A 296 5.78 7.36 11.31
CA THR A 296 5.48 7.81 9.95
C THR A 296 5.60 9.31 9.82
N MET A 297 6.44 9.72 8.87
CA MET A 297 6.57 11.10 8.44
C MET A 297 5.91 11.22 7.07
N SER A 298 5.04 12.20 6.88
CA SER A 298 4.36 12.34 5.61
C SER A 298 4.01 13.77 5.28
N THR A 299 4.15 14.09 4.00
CA THR A 299 3.69 15.34 3.41
C THR A 299 2.52 15.03 2.51
N ALA A 300 1.46 15.84 2.61
CA ALA A 300 0.26 15.69 1.81
C ALA A 300 -0.01 16.94 1.01
N TYR A 301 -0.47 16.73 -0.22
CA TYR A 301 -0.94 17.75 -1.15
C TYR A 301 -2.33 17.37 -1.63
N GLN A 302 -3.20 18.33 -1.86
CA GLN A 302 -4.57 18.03 -2.31
C GLN A 302 -5.17 19.20 -3.09
N ASN A 303 -6.09 18.87 -3.99
CA ASN A 303 -7.06 19.80 -4.57
C ASN A 303 -8.47 19.27 -4.24
N SER A 304 -9.50 19.60 -5.02
CA SER A 304 -10.85 19.04 -4.83
C SER A 304 -10.90 17.53 -5.10
N SER A 305 -10.32 17.08 -6.21
CA SER A 305 -10.48 15.71 -6.75
C SER A 305 -9.46 14.68 -6.26
N ILE A 306 -8.24 15.08 -5.93
CA ILE A 306 -7.17 14.13 -5.54
C ILE A 306 -6.45 14.58 -4.28
N ARG A 307 -5.81 13.61 -3.61
CA ARG A 307 -4.87 13.88 -2.52
C ARG A 307 -3.64 13.00 -2.66
N LEU A 308 -2.52 13.62 -2.96
CA LEU A 308 -1.20 12.99 -2.97
C LEU A 308 -0.63 12.95 -1.55
N LYS A 309 -0.06 11.81 -1.18
CA LYS A 309 0.67 11.65 0.08
C LYS A 309 2.00 10.96 -0.20
N VAL A 310 3.10 11.64 0.13
CA VAL A 310 4.44 11.06 0.17
C VAL A 310 4.74 10.74 1.63
N ARG A 311 5.17 9.52 1.92
CA ARG A 311 5.33 9.00 3.28
C ARG A 311 6.65 8.26 3.42
N TYR A 312 7.42 8.60 4.44
CA TYR A 312 8.38 7.70 5.06
C TYR A 312 7.71 6.97 6.21
N ALA A 313 8.02 5.69 6.38
CA ALA A 313 7.48 4.88 7.45
C ALA A 313 8.55 3.89 7.93
N ASP A 314 8.98 4.06 9.18
CA ASP A 314 9.83 3.11 9.90
C ASP A 314 8.94 2.24 10.79
N ARG A 315 9.09 0.92 10.68
CA ARG A 315 8.12 -0.05 11.19
C ARG A 315 8.84 -1.10 12.01
N PHE A 316 8.15 -1.58 13.02
CA PHE A 316 8.53 -2.79 13.74
C PHE A 316 7.30 -3.66 13.97
N ASP A 317 7.37 -4.91 13.51
CA ASP A 317 6.32 -5.90 13.66
C ASP A 317 6.73 -6.88 14.77
N PHE A 318 5.97 -6.91 15.88
CA PHE A 318 6.29 -7.77 17.02
C PHE A 318 5.98 -9.25 16.77
N ILE A 319 5.07 -9.55 15.85
CA ILE A 319 4.70 -10.94 15.51
C ILE A 319 5.86 -11.59 14.75
N THR A 320 6.39 -10.87 13.78
CA THR A 320 7.49 -11.37 12.94
C THR A 320 8.87 -11.00 13.48
N THR A 321 8.93 -10.11 14.47
CA THR A 321 10.16 -9.55 15.08
C THR A 321 11.06 -8.78 14.09
N TYR A 322 10.48 -8.28 13.00
CA TYR A 322 11.20 -7.59 11.93
C TYR A 322 10.91 -6.10 11.91
N GLY A 323 11.99 -5.33 11.76
CA GLY A 323 11.92 -3.92 11.41
C GLY A 323 12.08 -3.71 9.91
N GLU A 324 11.29 -2.80 9.34
CA GLU A 324 11.44 -2.36 7.95
C GLU A 324 11.18 -0.85 7.87
N ASP A 325 11.90 -0.16 6.99
CA ASP A 325 11.55 1.19 6.60
C ASP A 325 11.11 1.21 5.13
N SER A 326 10.27 2.18 4.78
CA SER A 326 9.85 2.35 3.40
C SER A 326 9.51 3.79 3.07
N LYS A 327 9.79 4.18 1.83
CA LYS A 327 9.30 5.42 1.23
C LYS A 327 8.18 5.07 0.26
N GLU A 328 7.03 5.72 0.40
CA GLU A 328 5.82 5.37 -0.32
C GLU A 328 5.13 6.60 -0.88
N VAL A 329 4.51 6.42 -2.04
CA VAL A 329 3.64 7.42 -2.66
C VAL A 329 2.24 6.84 -2.81
N VAL A 330 1.25 7.59 -2.32
CA VAL A 330 -0.17 7.18 -2.35
C VAL A 330 -0.99 8.33 -2.89
N LEU A 331 -1.76 8.06 -3.95
CA LEU A 331 -2.70 9.01 -4.52
C LEU A 331 -4.12 8.59 -4.16
N LYS A 332 -4.86 9.42 -3.42
CA LYS A 332 -6.27 9.19 -3.10
C LYS A 332 -7.15 9.83 -4.16
N LEU A 333 -8.06 9.05 -4.73
CA LEU A 333 -8.95 9.47 -5.82
C LEU A 333 -10.29 9.91 -5.21
N LYS A 334 -10.31 11.12 -4.63
CA LYS A 334 -11.48 11.62 -3.88
C LYS A 334 -12.66 11.91 -4.81
N GLY A 335 -12.40 12.47 -5.99
CA GLY A 335 -13.41 12.79 -6.99
C GLY A 335 -14.21 11.55 -7.37
N ILE A 336 -13.54 10.43 -7.69
CA ILE A 336 -14.22 9.18 -8.04
C ILE A 336 -15.11 8.69 -6.90
N VAL A 337 -14.62 8.72 -5.66
CA VAL A 337 -15.43 8.32 -4.49
C VAL A 337 -16.62 9.26 -4.28
N SER A 338 -16.44 10.58 -4.46
CA SER A 338 -17.53 11.56 -4.37
C SER A 338 -18.59 11.32 -5.46
N GLY A 339 -18.17 11.15 -6.72
CA GLY A 339 -19.09 10.86 -7.82
C GLY A 339 -19.85 9.54 -7.61
N LEU A 340 -19.19 8.51 -7.08
CA LEU A 340 -19.87 7.24 -6.75
C LEU A 340 -20.86 7.36 -5.58
N LEU A 341 -20.68 8.34 -4.68
CA LEU A 341 -21.60 8.62 -3.58
C LEU A 341 -22.82 9.44 -4.03
N GLU A 342 -22.66 10.28 -5.05
CA GLU A 342 -23.73 11.08 -5.65
C GLU A 342 -24.57 10.20 -6.57
N GLN A 343 -25.79 9.83 -6.13
CA GLN A 343 -26.64 8.83 -6.80
C GLN A 343 -27.10 9.22 -8.22
N ASP A 344 -26.99 10.50 -8.60
CA ASP A 344 -27.42 11.03 -9.90
C ASP A 344 -26.27 11.12 -10.93
N VAL A 345 -25.04 10.77 -10.56
CA VAL A 345 -23.92 10.84 -11.49
C VAL A 345 -23.98 9.67 -12.46
N ALA A 346 -24.12 9.99 -13.74
CA ALA A 346 -24.17 9.00 -14.80
C ALA A 346 -22.87 8.20 -14.88
N THR A 347 -22.98 6.89 -15.16
CA THR A 347 -21.84 5.96 -15.26
C THR A 347 -20.74 6.43 -16.22
N HIS A 348 -21.10 7.13 -17.30
CA HIS A 348 -20.12 7.69 -18.24
C HIS A 348 -19.22 8.73 -17.58
N ALA A 349 -19.75 9.58 -16.69
CA ALA A 349 -18.96 10.57 -15.97
C ALA A 349 -17.94 9.90 -15.03
N ILE A 350 -18.33 8.82 -14.34
CA ILE A 350 -17.39 8.03 -13.52
C ILE A 350 -16.30 7.39 -14.38
N SER A 351 -16.66 6.89 -15.56
CA SER A 351 -15.72 6.33 -16.54
C SER A 351 -14.70 7.39 -16.98
N ASP A 352 -15.16 8.59 -17.33
CA ASP A 352 -14.30 9.69 -17.76
C ASP A 352 -13.35 10.12 -16.62
N MET A 353 -13.87 10.25 -15.40
CA MET A 353 -13.03 10.52 -14.22
C MET A 353 -11.96 9.44 -14.00
N LEU A 354 -12.31 8.17 -14.18
CA LEU A 354 -11.35 7.06 -14.05
C LEU A 354 -10.28 7.15 -15.14
N LYS A 355 -10.66 7.40 -16.40
CA LYS A 355 -9.76 7.59 -17.55
C LYS A 355 -8.79 8.76 -17.32
N ASP A 356 -9.28 9.89 -16.84
CA ASP A 356 -8.47 11.07 -16.55
C ASP A 356 -7.45 10.82 -15.43
N ASN A 357 -7.87 10.17 -14.34
CA ASN A 357 -6.97 9.83 -13.24
C ASN A 357 -5.90 8.81 -13.67
N LEU A 358 -6.27 7.80 -14.46
CA LEU A 358 -5.32 6.82 -14.98
C LEU A 358 -4.35 7.45 -15.98
N SER A 359 -4.80 8.38 -16.82
CA SER A 359 -3.95 9.16 -17.72
C SER A 359 -2.92 9.98 -16.96
N LEU A 360 -3.35 10.69 -15.91
CA LEU A 360 -2.48 11.46 -15.02
C LEU A 360 -1.46 10.55 -14.31
N ILE A 361 -1.90 9.40 -13.80
CA ILE A 361 -1.02 8.40 -13.19
C ILE A 361 0.03 7.92 -14.19
N TRP A 362 -0.40 7.54 -15.39
CA TRP A 362 0.47 7.01 -16.42
C TRP A 362 1.56 8.01 -16.82
N ARG A 363 1.20 9.29 -16.96
CA ARG A 363 2.13 10.35 -17.39
C ARG A 363 3.15 10.76 -16.34
N HIS A 364 2.79 10.69 -15.05
CA HIS A 364 3.58 11.36 -14.00
C HIS A 364 4.09 10.43 -12.89
N PHE A 365 3.56 9.22 -12.72
CA PHE A 365 3.88 8.39 -11.57
C PHE A 365 4.59 7.08 -11.92
N LEU A 366 4.42 6.53 -13.13
CA LEU A 366 4.90 5.17 -13.42
C LEU A 366 6.36 5.08 -13.92
N ARG A 367 7.04 6.21 -14.10
CA ARG A 367 8.47 6.27 -14.47
C ARG A 367 9.35 6.46 -13.25
N CYS A 368 10.41 5.67 -13.16
CA CYS A 368 11.30 5.59 -12.01
C CYS A 368 12.65 5.01 -12.44
N GLU A 369 13.72 5.46 -11.82
CA GLU A 369 15.02 4.80 -11.95
C GLU A 369 14.95 3.32 -11.53
N PRO A 370 15.73 2.42 -12.16
CA PRO A 370 15.83 1.03 -11.73
C PRO A 370 16.30 0.93 -10.28
N PHE A 371 15.57 0.17 -9.44
CA PHE A 371 15.84 0.11 -8.00
C PHE A 371 15.75 -1.30 -7.38
N LEU A 372 15.31 -2.29 -8.16
CA LEU A 372 15.31 -3.69 -7.76
C LEU A 372 16.31 -4.42 -8.67
N THR A 373 17.37 -4.94 -8.07
CA THR A 373 18.49 -5.61 -8.76
C THR A 373 18.54 -7.10 -8.49
#